data_AF-A0A1M5VTE0-F1
#
_entry.id   AF-A0A1M5VTE0-F1
#
_cell.length_a   1.000
_cell.length_b   1.000
_cell.length_c   1.000
_cell.angle_alpha   90.00
_cell.angle_beta   90.00
_cell.angle_gamma   90.00
#
_symmetry.space_group_name_H-M   'P 1'
#
loop_
_entity.id
_entity.type
_entity.pdbx_description
1 polymer ?
#
loop_
_entity_poly.entity_id
_entity_poly.type
_entity_poly.pdbx_seq_one_letter_code
_entity_poly.pdbx_strand_id
1 'polypeptide(L)'
;MNKNDLKNPLIQSGAILLVVFLLISIVANSEPDGFLGSISGLASGLLFIIGLFLAIIISIAIIIGLFIAAVSIHSIDKARDLSRQLKETLINLWERLGGGNVARLVVKRDAADDSTITGGSVAPDAQYDQLARQVATLHSRMQEQQSHLATAATSLAALQHEVSNLQQSTDESLPAPAHDHQEMMEQFQTVAEKLDGLTARLDTLERRMDEQLSQLTSDIDELREKTALPDVVAGILSYVDRPEDRELITSKAEEAVARGMTYAQIDEFFKNSLSPEVFEVLESHPRLTKDFIRSVKKRFE
;
A
#
# COMPACT_ATOMS: atom_id res chain seq x y z
N MET A 1 -2.12 -35.64 0.60
CA MET A 1 -0.96 -34.74 0.43
C MET A 1 -1.07 -33.62 1.44
N ASN A 2 -0.01 -33.40 2.22
CA ASN A 2 -0.03 -32.47 3.33
C ASN A 2 0.08 -31.04 2.78
N LYS A 3 -0.81 -30.12 3.20
CA LYS A 3 -0.89 -28.74 2.66
C LYS A 3 0.37 -27.89 2.91
N ASN A 4 1.33 -28.42 3.65
CA ASN A 4 2.60 -27.77 3.97
C ASN A 4 3.74 -28.15 3.00
N ASP A 5 3.61 -29.24 2.23
CA ASP A 5 4.67 -29.66 1.28
C ASP A 5 4.79 -28.75 0.06
N LEU A 6 3.76 -27.96 -0.25
CA LEU A 6 3.78 -27.00 -1.36
C LEU A 6 4.25 -25.59 -0.95
N LYS A 7 4.24 -25.27 0.35
CA LYS A 7 4.58 -23.91 0.83
C LYS A 7 6.10 -23.70 0.88
N ASN A 8 6.85 -24.70 1.32
CA ASN A 8 8.31 -24.63 1.35
C ASN A 8 8.96 -24.38 -0.02
N PRO A 9 8.63 -25.13 -1.09
CA PRO A 9 9.22 -24.87 -2.41
C PRO A 9 8.81 -23.51 -2.99
N LEU A 10 7.64 -22.99 -2.62
CA LEU A 10 7.15 -21.68 -3.08
C LEU A 10 7.86 -20.51 -2.38
N ILE A 11 8.10 -20.63 -1.07
CA ILE A 11 8.88 -19.64 -0.31
C ILE A 11 10.35 -19.68 -0.74
N GLN A 12 10.88 -20.87 -0.99
CA GLN A 12 12.25 -21.05 -1.47
C GLN A 12 12.47 -20.48 -2.88
N SER A 13 11.52 -20.68 -3.81
CA SER A 13 11.61 -20.08 -5.14
C SER A 13 11.46 -18.55 -5.10
N GLY A 14 10.64 -18.01 -4.20
CA GLY A 14 10.53 -16.57 -3.96
C GLY A 14 11.83 -15.94 -3.45
N ALA A 15 12.51 -16.60 -2.50
CA ALA A 15 13.78 -16.12 -1.97
C ALA A 15 14.90 -16.12 -3.03
N ILE A 16 14.98 -17.18 -3.85
CA ILE A 16 15.94 -17.26 -4.97
C ILE A 16 15.69 -16.14 -5.98
N LEU A 17 14.42 -15.86 -6.29
CA LEU A 17 14.05 -14.81 -7.25
C LEU A 17 14.45 -13.42 -6.72
N LEU A 18 14.29 -13.16 -5.42
CA LEU A 18 14.71 -11.92 -4.78
C LEU A 18 16.24 -11.75 -4.85
N VAL A 19 17.00 -12.80 -4.59
CA VAL A 19 18.47 -12.78 -4.70
C VAL A 19 18.93 -12.55 -6.14
N VAL A 20 18.29 -13.20 -7.11
CA VAL A 20 18.58 -12.99 -8.55
C VAL A 20 18.26 -11.55 -8.96
N PHE A 21 17.15 -10.99 -8.48
CA PHE A 21 16.79 -9.60 -8.73
C PHE A 21 17.82 -8.63 -8.15
N LEU A 22 18.28 -8.90 -6.92
CA LEU A 22 19.29 -8.09 -6.24
C LEU A 22 20.64 -8.16 -6.98
N LEU A 23 21.04 -9.33 -7.46
CA LEU A 23 22.24 -9.49 -8.30
C LEU A 23 22.13 -8.76 -9.64
N ILE A 24 20.98 -8.82 -10.30
CA ILE A 24 20.75 -8.10 -11.56
C ILE A 24 20.77 -6.58 -11.31
N SER A 25 20.20 -6.09 -10.20
CA SER A 25 20.30 -4.68 -9.81
C SER A 25 21.74 -4.23 -9.55
N ILE A 26 22.57 -5.08 -8.93
CA ILE A 26 23.99 -4.78 -8.70
C ILE A 26 24.76 -4.74 -10.02
N VAL A 27 24.54 -5.72 -10.91
CA VAL A 27 25.21 -5.82 -12.21
C VAL A 27 24.75 -4.72 -13.17
N ALA A 28 23.46 -4.35 -13.13
CA ALA A 28 22.93 -3.25 -13.94
C ALA A 28 23.42 -1.88 -13.44
N ASN A 29 23.80 -1.76 -12.16
CA ASN A 29 24.36 -0.53 -11.59
C ASN A 29 25.90 -0.47 -11.64
N SER A 30 26.58 -1.49 -12.18
CA SER A 30 28.02 -1.47 -12.33
C SER A 30 28.43 -1.02 -13.74
N GLU A 31 28.35 0.29 -14.00
CA GLU A 31 29.17 0.88 -15.06
C GLU A 31 30.54 1.33 -14.50
N PRO A 32 31.63 1.09 -15.25
CA PRO A 32 32.99 1.44 -14.86
C PRO A 32 33.31 2.84 -15.38
N ASP A 33 32.98 3.88 -14.63
CA ASP A 33 33.79 5.10 -14.45
C ASP A 33 32.96 6.26 -13.91
N GLY A 34 33.38 6.77 -12.76
CA GLY A 34 33.08 8.12 -12.31
C GLY A 34 31.79 8.30 -11.49
N PHE A 35 31.96 8.95 -10.34
CA PHE A 35 30.95 9.39 -9.39
C PHE A 35 29.78 10.21 -10.01
N LEU A 36 29.96 10.74 -11.24
CA LEU A 36 28.92 11.41 -12.04
C LEU A 36 27.92 10.46 -12.72
N GLY A 37 28.20 9.15 -12.83
CA GLY A 37 27.28 8.15 -13.38
C GLY A 37 26.13 7.77 -12.44
N SER A 38 26.17 8.19 -11.17
CA SER A 38 25.21 7.81 -10.13
C SER A 38 23.80 8.37 -10.35
N ILE A 39 23.67 9.58 -10.93
CA ILE A 39 22.38 10.22 -11.19
C ILE A 39 21.77 9.70 -12.51
N SER A 40 22.62 9.41 -13.52
CA SER A 40 22.18 8.76 -14.75
C SER A 40 21.78 7.30 -14.52
N GLY A 41 22.49 6.60 -13.62
CA GLY A 41 22.18 5.24 -13.19
C GLY A 41 20.82 5.10 -12.52
N LEU A 42 20.33 6.12 -11.78
CA LEU A 42 18.98 6.12 -11.21
C LEU A 42 17.88 6.18 -12.27
N ALA A 43 18.04 7.04 -13.29
CA ALA A 43 17.08 7.12 -14.40
C ALA A 43 17.07 5.84 -15.24
N SER A 44 18.26 5.29 -15.52
CA SER A 44 18.41 4.01 -16.20
C SER A 44 17.89 2.84 -15.36
N GLY A 45 18.03 2.88 -14.04
CA GLY A 45 17.46 1.92 -13.10
C GLY A 45 15.93 1.97 -13.08
N LEU A 46 15.34 3.17 -13.13
CA LEU A 46 13.89 3.34 -13.24
C LEU A 46 13.36 2.80 -14.59
N LEU A 47 14.05 3.10 -15.70
CA LEU A 47 13.73 2.56 -17.02
C LEU A 47 13.90 1.04 -17.06
N PHE A 48 14.90 0.50 -16.36
CA PHE A 48 15.11 -0.93 -16.21
C PHE A 48 13.96 -1.59 -15.43
N ILE A 49 13.51 -0.99 -14.34
CA ILE A 49 12.36 -1.48 -13.56
C ILE A 49 11.08 -1.47 -14.42
N ILE A 50 10.84 -0.40 -15.17
CA ILE A 50 9.69 -0.30 -16.09
C ILE A 50 9.80 -1.35 -17.19
N GLY A 51 10.97 -1.50 -17.81
CA GLY A 51 11.24 -2.51 -18.84
C GLY A 51 11.09 -3.93 -18.31
N LEU A 52 11.53 -4.19 -17.08
CA LEU A 52 11.38 -5.48 -16.41
C LEU A 52 9.92 -5.79 -16.11
N PHE A 53 9.15 -4.81 -15.64
CA PHE A 53 7.72 -4.96 -15.41
C PHE A 53 6.99 -5.30 -16.72
N LEU A 54 7.33 -4.60 -17.80
CA LEU A 54 6.80 -4.87 -19.14
C LEU A 54 7.18 -6.29 -19.62
N ALA A 55 8.44 -6.69 -19.43
CA ALA A 55 8.94 -8.01 -19.82
C ALA A 55 8.26 -9.13 -19.03
N ILE A 56 7.99 -8.93 -17.73
CA ILE A 56 7.26 -9.89 -16.89
C ILE A 56 5.82 -10.05 -17.38
N ILE A 57 5.13 -8.94 -17.69
CA ILE A 57 3.77 -9.00 -18.23
C ILE A 57 3.74 -9.79 -19.54
N ILE A 58 4.68 -9.50 -20.45
CA ILE A 58 4.79 -10.22 -21.72
C ILE A 58 5.11 -11.71 -21.50
N SER A 59 6.03 -12.02 -20.59
CA SER A 59 6.38 -13.40 -20.24
C SER A 59 5.19 -14.20 -19.72
N ILE A 60 4.41 -13.62 -18.80
CA ILE A 60 3.19 -14.23 -18.27
C ILE A 60 2.18 -14.46 -19.40
N ALA A 61 1.99 -13.48 -20.28
CA ALA A 61 1.07 -13.61 -21.43
C ALA A 61 1.48 -14.76 -22.36
N ILE A 62 2.78 -14.93 -22.63
CA ILE A 62 3.31 -16.03 -23.45
C ILE A 62 3.07 -17.38 -22.77
N ILE A 63 3.34 -17.50 -21.46
CA ILE A 63 3.12 -18.75 -20.70
C ILE A 63 1.64 -19.14 -20.71
N ILE A 64 0.74 -18.17 -20.48
CA ILE A 64 -0.71 -18.39 -20.56
C ILE A 64 -1.11 -18.84 -21.97
N GLY A 65 -0.57 -18.19 -23.01
CA GLY A 65 -0.83 -18.58 -24.39
C GLY A 65 -0.40 -20.01 -24.69
N LEU A 66 0.81 -20.39 -24.27
CA LEU A 66 1.33 -21.76 -24.37
C LEU A 66 0.47 -22.76 -23.60
N PHE A 67 0.03 -22.40 -22.40
CA PHE A 67 -0.85 -23.24 -21.59
C PHE A 67 -2.20 -23.48 -22.27
N ILE A 68 -2.84 -22.42 -22.79
CA ILE A 68 -4.11 -22.54 -23.51
C ILE A 68 -3.92 -23.35 -24.80
N ALA A 69 -2.80 -23.17 -25.52
CA ALA A 69 -2.47 -23.96 -26.70
C ALA A 69 -2.26 -25.45 -26.37
N ALA A 70 -1.59 -25.77 -25.27
CA ALA A 70 -1.42 -27.15 -24.82
C ALA A 70 -2.77 -27.79 -24.41
N VAL A 71 -3.63 -27.03 -23.73
CA VAL A 71 -4.97 -27.50 -23.34
C VAL A 71 -5.89 -27.64 -24.54
N SER A 72 -5.76 -26.80 -25.57
CA SER A 72 -6.61 -26.88 -26.77
C SER A 72 -6.36 -28.13 -27.60
N ILE A 73 -5.13 -28.67 -27.56
CA ILE A 73 -4.78 -29.96 -28.19
C ILE A 73 -5.52 -31.12 -27.49
N HIS A 74 -5.73 -31.04 -26.18
CA HIS A 74 -6.39 -32.10 -25.42
C HIS A 74 -7.93 -31.94 -25.36
N SER A 75 -8.42 -30.71 -25.31
CA SER A 75 -9.84 -30.39 -25.27
C SER A 75 -10.10 -28.92 -25.63
N ILE A 76 -10.62 -28.69 -26.83
CA ILE A 76 -10.91 -27.35 -27.37
C ILE A 76 -11.95 -26.62 -26.51
N ASP A 77 -12.98 -27.33 -26.01
CA ASP A 77 -14.04 -26.73 -25.20
C ASP A 77 -13.53 -26.22 -23.85
N LYS A 78 -12.65 -26.99 -23.20
CA LYS A 78 -12.03 -26.60 -21.92
C LYS A 78 -11.10 -25.40 -22.08
N ALA A 79 -10.38 -25.32 -23.19
CA ALA A 79 -9.52 -24.16 -23.50
C ALA A 79 -10.35 -22.88 -23.70
N ARG A 80 -11.54 -22.98 -24.32
CA ARG A 80 -12.46 -21.85 -24.48
C ARG A 80 -13.04 -21.38 -23.15
N ASP A 81 -13.45 -22.30 -22.29
CA ASP A 81 -13.99 -21.97 -20.97
C ASP A 81 -12.93 -21.30 -20.09
N LEU A 82 -11.69 -21.83 -20.07
CA LEU A 82 -10.58 -21.22 -19.34
C LEU A 82 -10.21 -19.82 -19.88
N SER A 83 -10.25 -19.62 -21.20
CA SER A 83 -10.03 -18.29 -21.78
C SER A 83 -11.13 -17.31 -21.40
N ARG A 84 -12.39 -17.74 -21.34
CA ARG A 84 -13.51 -16.90 -20.89
C ARG A 84 -13.37 -16.53 -19.40
N GLN A 85 -13.10 -17.49 -18.53
CA GLN A 85 -12.88 -17.25 -17.10
C GLN A 85 -11.68 -16.33 -16.85
N LEU A 86 -10.59 -16.50 -17.61
CA LEU A 86 -9.43 -15.60 -17.50
C LEU A 86 -9.77 -14.16 -17.91
N LYS A 87 -10.57 -13.98 -18.97
CA LYS A 87 -11.03 -12.65 -19.38
C LYS A 87 -11.91 -12.00 -18.34
N GLU A 88 -12.88 -12.74 -17.78
CA GLU A 88 -13.78 -12.23 -16.74
C GLU A 88 -13.01 -11.83 -15.47
N THR A 89 -12.06 -12.67 -15.04
CA THR A 89 -11.21 -12.34 -13.88
C THR A 89 -10.31 -11.14 -14.15
N LEU A 90 -9.72 -11.01 -15.34
CA LEU A 90 -8.94 -9.82 -15.73
C LEU A 90 -9.78 -8.54 -15.75
N ILE A 91 -11.00 -8.60 -16.29
CA ILE A 91 -11.92 -7.45 -16.30
C ILE A 91 -12.29 -7.07 -14.87
N ASN A 92 -12.68 -8.03 -14.03
CA ASN A 92 -13.02 -7.76 -12.63
C ASN A 92 -11.83 -7.20 -11.83
N LEU A 93 -10.61 -7.64 -12.14
CA LEU A 93 -9.39 -7.18 -11.47
C LEU A 93 -8.97 -5.79 -11.98
N TRP A 94 -9.17 -5.52 -13.27
CA TRP A 94 -9.01 -4.20 -13.88
C TRP A 94 -10.04 -3.21 -13.34
N GLU A 95 -11.29 -3.62 -13.16
CA GLU A 95 -12.33 -2.80 -12.54
C GLU A 95 -12.01 -2.51 -11.08
N ARG A 96 -11.42 -3.47 -10.34
CA ARG A 96 -10.98 -3.24 -8.95
C ARG A 96 -9.76 -2.34 -8.83
N LEU A 97 -8.83 -2.38 -9.79
CA LEU A 97 -7.63 -1.52 -9.77
C LEU A 97 -7.81 -0.18 -10.49
N GLY A 98 -8.73 -0.07 -11.46
CA GLY A 98 -8.94 1.09 -12.33
C GLY A 98 -10.32 1.76 -12.19
N GLY A 99 -11.17 1.27 -11.29
CA GLY A 99 -12.59 1.62 -11.16
C GLY A 99 -12.94 2.87 -10.33
N GLY A 100 -12.03 3.82 -10.20
CA GLY A 100 -12.39 5.21 -9.93
C GLY A 100 -12.38 6.01 -11.24
N ASN A 101 -13.50 6.05 -11.96
CA ASN A 101 -13.84 7.01 -13.04
C ASN A 101 -13.61 6.70 -14.53
N VAL A 102 -13.41 5.47 -15.02
CA VAL A 102 -13.24 5.28 -16.50
C VAL A 102 -14.24 4.34 -17.20
N ALA A 103 -15.02 3.50 -16.50
CA ALA A 103 -15.91 2.54 -17.18
C ALA A 103 -17.39 2.72 -16.81
N ARG A 104 -17.98 3.87 -17.17
CA ARG A 104 -19.45 4.01 -17.24
C ARG A 104 -19.92 4.35 -18.64
N LEU A 105 -19.45 3.63 -19.64
CA LEU A 105 -20.09 3.57 -20.95
C LEU A 105 -19.93 2.16 -21.48
N VAL A 106 -21.03 1.59 -21.98
CA VAL A 106 -21.21 0.23 -22.51
C VAL A 106 -21.54 -0.81 -21.44
N VAL A 107 -22.80 -0.87 -21.01
CA VAL A 107 -23.85 -1.75 -21.59
C VAL A 107 -25.20 -1.25 -21.04
N LYS A 108 -26.04 -0.70 -21.93
CA LYS A 108 -27.46 -0.44 -21.68
C LYS A 108 -28.26 -1.44 -22.51
N ARG A 109 -28.98 -2.35 -21.85
CA ARG A 109 -30.13 -3.05 -22.44
C ARG A 109 -31.12 -3.47 -21.36
N ASP A 110 -32.19 -2.69 -21.30
CA ASP A 110 -33.59 -2.96 -20.94
C ASP A 110 -33.93 -4.02 -19.87
N ALA A 111 -34.47 -3.54 -18.73
CA ALA A 111 -35.80 -3.94 -18.26
C ALA A 111 -36.30 -2.90 -17.24
N ALA A 112 -37.49 -2.37 -17.51
CA ALA A 112 -38.28 -1.52 -16.63
C ALA A 112 -38.93 -2.35 -15.51
N ASP A 113 -39.03 -1.81 -14.29
CA ASP A 113 -40.31 -1.62 -13.60
C ASP A 113 -40.15 -0.67 -12.40
N ASP A 114 -41.30 -0.22 -11.93
CA ASP A 114 -41.65 1.07 -11.37
C ASP A 114 -41.35 1.27 -9.86
N SER A 115 -41.25 2.57 -9.51
CA SER A 115 -41.41 3.31 -8.23
C SER A 115 -41.89 2.58 -6.96
N THR A 116 -41.71 3.03 -5.71
CA THR A 116 -41.08 4.18 -5.01
C THR A 116 -41.36 3.89 -3.53
N ILE A 117 -40.37 3.88 -2.63
CA ILE A 117 -40.59 4.25 -1.22
C ILE A 117 -39.42 5.11 -0.72
N THR A 118 -39.76 6.36 -0.45
CA THR A 118 -39.00 7.38 0.27
C THR A 118 -38.84 7.05 1.75
N GLY A 119 -37.65 7.24 2.32
CA GLY A 119 -37.47 7.21 3.77
C GLY A 119 -36.03 7.42 4.25
N GLY A 120 -35.71 8.65 4.65
CA GLY A 120 -34.78 8.93 5.75
C GLY A 120 -33.27 8.79 5.51
N SER A 121 -32.69 9.72 4.75
CA SER A 121 -31.26 10.03 4.87
C SER A 121 -31.01 10.73 6.21
N VAL A 122 -30.32 10.05 7.14
CA VAL A 122 -29.68 10.66 8.31
C VAL A 122 -28.18 10.45 8.14
N ALA A 123 -27.46 11.57 8.17
CA ALA A 123 -26.11 11.79 7.67
C ALA A 123 -25.01 10.86 8.23
N PRO A 124 -24.21 10.21 7.35
CA PRO A 124 -22.88 9.70 7.67
C PRO A 124 -21.76 10.74 7.41
N ASP A 125 -22.10 11.99 7.08
CA ASP A 125 -21.16 12.95 6.49
C ASP A 125 -20.03 13.42 7.43
N ALA A 126 -20.24 13.42 8.76
CA ALA A 126 -19.24 13.97 9.68
C ALA A 126 -17.94 13.15 9.76
N GLN A 127 -18.01 11.81 9.66
CA GLN A 127 -16.82 10.95 9.67
C GLN A 127 -16.09 10.98 8.32
N TYR A 128 -16.83 11.01 7.21
CA TYR A 128 -16.23 11.14 5.87
C TYR A 128 -15.58 12.51 5.68
N ASP A 129 -16.17 13.59 6.21
CA ASP A 129 -15.58 14.92 6.19
C ASP A 129 -14.29 15.00 7.00
N GLN A 130 -14.23 14.30 8.15
CA GLN A 130 -13.02 14.26 8.96
C GLN A 130 -11.90 13.48 8.27
N LEU A 131 -12.23 12.34 7.64
CA LEU A 131 -11.27 11.56 6.85
C LEU A 131 -10.80 12.33 5.61
N ALA A 132 -11.70 13.02 4.91
CA ALA A 132 -11.38 13.84 3.74
C ALA A 132 -10.45 15.01 4.10
N ARG A 133 -10.68 15.66 5.25
CA ARG A 133 -9.77 16.70 5.76
C ARG A 133 -8.40 16.12 6.10
N GLN A 134 -8.33 14.95 6.72
CA GLN A 134 -7.03 14.30 7.01
C GLN A 134 -6.28 13.92 5.74
N VAL A 135 -6.95 13.35 4.74
CA VAL A 135 -6.34 13.04 3.42
C VAL A 135 -5.86 14.30 2.73
N ALA A 136 -6.64 15.39 2.75
CA ALA A 136 -6.22 16.68 2.20
C ALA A 136 -4.99 17.24 2.93
N THR A 137 -4.93 17.08 4.25
CA THR A 137 -3.77 17.52 5.07
C THR A 137 -2.52 16.69 4.74
N LEU A 138 -2.67 15.38 4.56
CA LEU A 138 -1.60 14.46 4.16
C LEU A 138 -1.09 14.77 2.75
N HIS A 139 -1.99 15.07 1.82
CA HIS A 139 -1.63 15.45 0.46
C HIS A 139 -0.86 16.77 0.42
N SER A 140 -1.30 17.78 1.17
CA SER A 140 -0.59 19.05 1.32
C SER A 140 0.82 18.85 1.89
N ARG A 141 0.97 17.97 2.89
CA ARG A 141 2.29 17.66 3.48
C ARG A 141 3.21 16.92 2.51
N MET A 142 2.70 15.97 1.72
CA MET A 142 3.50 15.34 0.65
C MET A 142 3.95 16.35 -0.40
N GLN A 143 3.08 17.27 -0.80
CA GLN A 143 3.41 18.28 -1.81
C GLN A 143 4.46 19.26 -1.31
N GLU A 144 4.40 19.63 -0.02
CA GLU A 144 5.44 20.40 0.65
C GLU A 144 6.77 19.63 0.75
N GLN A 145 6.73 18.32 1.02
CA GLN A 145 7.94 17.47 1.00
C GLN A 145 8.57 17.40 -0.40
N GLN A 146 7.78 17.28 -1.46
CA GLN A 146 8.27 17.30 -2.83
C GLN A 146 8.91 18.65 -3.19
N SER A 147 8.36 19.77 -2.73
CA SER A 147 8.94 21.08 -2.99
C SER A 147 10.26 21.28 -2.25
N HIS A 148 10.38 20.80 -1.01
CA HIS A 148 11.62 20.83 -0.25
C HIS A 148 12.71 19.96 -0.88
N LEU A 149 12.37 18.75 -1.33
CA LEU A 149 13.32 17.88 -2.04
C LEU A 149 13.76 18.49 -3.38
N ALA A 150 12.84 19.08 -4.14
CA ALA A 150 13.18 19.76 -5.37
C ALA A 150 14.15 20.94 -5.11
N THR A 151 13.91 21.72 -4.06
CA THR A 151 14.75 22.86 -3.68
C THR A 151 16.14 22.40 -3.21
N ALA A 152 16.21 21.33 -2.41
CA ALA A 152 17.46 20.72 -1.99
C ALA A 152 18.25 20.18 -3.19
N ALA A 153 17.59 19.51 -4.14
CA ALA A 153 18.22 19.03 -5.37
C ALA A 153 18.75 20.19 -6.25
N THR A 154 18.02 21.31 -6.33
CA THR A 154 18.51 22.50 -7.08
C THR A 154 19.75 23.10 -6.41
N SER A 155 19.78 23.15 -5.07
CA SER A 155 20.96 23.64 -4.34
C SER A 155 22.17 22.73 -4.48
N LEU A 156 21.97 21.41 -4.53
CA LEU A 156 23.01 20.42 -4.83
C LEU A 156 23.57 20.59 -6.24
N ALA A 157 22.70 20.78 -7.24
CA ALA A 157 23.11 21.00 -8.62
C ALA A 157 23.89 22.32 -8.78
N ALA A 158 23.50 23.38 -8.09
CA ALA A 158 24.20 24.67 -8.11
C ALA A 158 25.63 24.55 -7.53
N LEU A 159 25.79 23.84 -6.41
CA LEU A 159 27.10 23.58 -5.81
C LEU A 159 27.95 22.66 -6.68
N GLN A 160 27.35 21.66 -7.32
CA GLN A 160 28.08 20.77 -8.22
C GLN A 160 28.63 21.53 -9.43
N HIS A 161 27.86 22.50 -9.95
CA HIS A 161 28.33 23.41 -10.98
C HIS A 161 29.45 24.34 -10.48
N GLU A 162 29.37 24.82 -9.23
CA GLU A 162 30.43 25.64 -8.61
C GLU A 162 31.73 24.83 -8.44
N VAL A 163 31.64 23.55 -8.02
CA VAL A 163 32.79 22.63 -7.92
C VAL A 163 33.39 22.31 -9.29
N SER A 164 32.57 22.05 -10.33
CA SER A 164 33.08 21.79 -11.68
C SER A 164 33.78 23.02 -12.28
N ASN A 165 33.24 24.22 -12.04
CA ASN A 165 33.91 25.46 -12.46
C ASN A 165 35.26 25.64 -11.76
N LEU A 166 35.33 25.36 -10.45
CA LEU A 166 36.59 25.43 -9.69
C LEU A 166 37.61 24.39 -10.18
N GLN A 167 37.17 23.17 -10.52
CA GLN A 167 38.05 22.15 -11.11
C GLN A 167 38.58 22.56 -12.49
N GLN A 168 37.72 23.13 -13.34
CA GLN A 168 38.12 23.57 -14.67
C GLN A 168 39.09 24.76 -14.61
N SER A 169 38.89 25.71 -13.69
CA SER A 169 39.85 26.80 -13.45
C SER A 169 41.19 26.30 -12.87
N THR A 170 41.19 25.15 -12.20
CA THR A 170 42.41 24.51 -11.68
C THR A 170 43.21 23.82 -12.79
N ASP A 171 42.54 23.18 -13.76
CA ASP A 171 43.18 22.51 -14.91
C ASP A 171 43.69 23.50 -15.97
N GLU A 172 43.05 24.66 -16.12
CA GLU A 172 43.45 25.70 -17.09
C GLU A 172 44.62 26.58 -16.58
N SER A 173 44.95 26.53 -15.27
CA SER A 173 46.00 27.35 -14.64
C SER A 173 47.15 26.52 -14.06
N LEU A 174 48.02 26.02 -14.95
CA LEU A 174 49.43 25.74 -14.63
C LEU A 174 50.28 26.37 -15.75
N PRO A 175 51.14 27.38 -15.48
CA PRO A 175 52.13 27.33 -14.39
C PRO A 175 52.41 28.63 -13.55
N ALA A 176 52.69 28.42 -12.25
CA ALA A 176 53.60 29.14 -11.30
C ALA A 176 53.22 30.54 -10.72
N PRO A 177 53.80 30.97 -9.57
CA PRO A 177 53.50 30.49 -8.21
C PRO A 177 53.10 31.61 -7.20
N ALA A 178 52.49 31.17 -6.09
CA ALA A 178 52.36 31.81 -4.77
C ALA A 178 51.23 32.80 -4.48
N HIS A 179 50.75 33.64 -5.42
CA HIS A 179 49.66 34.57 -5.07
C HIS A 179 48.25 33.97 -5.18
N ASP A 180 47.99 33.16 -6.21
CA ASP A 180 46.67 32.54 -6.44
C ASP A 180 46.35 31.38 -5.48
N HIS A 181 47.37 30.76 -4.87
CA HIS A 181 47.15 29.68 -3.89
C HIS A 181 46.43 30.15 -2.62
N GLN A 182 46.56 31.43 -2.28
CA GLN A 182 45.93 31.98 -1.08
C GLN A 182 44.44 32.27 -1.32
N GLU A 183 44.09 32.82 -2.48
CA GLU A 183 42.68 32.95 -2.92
C GLU A 183 42.01 31.59 -3.09
N MET A 184 42.74 30.60 -3.62
CA MET A 184 42.23 29.23 -3.78
C MET A 184 41.99 28.56 -2.41
N MET A 185 42.87 28.75 -1.43
CA MET A 185 42.66 28.28 -0.06
C MET A 185 41.44 28.94 0.60
N GLU A 186 41.22 30.25 0.41
CA GLU A 186 40.02 30.93 0.91
C GLU A 186 38.75 30.37 0.25
N GLN A 187 38.77 30.09 -1.05
CA GLN A 187 37.64 29.46 -1.74
C GLN A 187 37.36 28.04 -1.23
N PHE A 188 38.40 27.22 -1.04
CA PHE A 188 38.25 25.89 -0.44
C PHE A 188 37.69 25.94 0.98
N GLN A 189 38.13 26.91 1.78
CA GLN A 189 37.64 27.11 3.14
C GLN A 189 36.17 27.53 3.15
N THR A 190 35.77 28.40 2.22
CA THR A 190 34.37 28.79 2.03
C THR A 190 33.50 27.62 1.57
N VAL A 191 34.02 26.78 0.66
CA VAL A 191 33.32 25.56 0.21
C VAL A 191 33.20 24.55 1.34
N ALA A 192 34.24 24.35 2.15
CA ALA A 192 34.21 23.49 3.33
C ALA A 192 33.16 23.95 4.35
N GLU A 193 33.10 25.24 4.67
CA GLU A 193 32.09 25.80 5.55
C GLU A 193 30.66 25.64 5.00
N LYS A 194 30.46 25.82 3.69
CA LYS A 194 29.18 25.54 3.03
C LYS A 194 28.80 24.06 3.13
N LEU A 195 29.77 23.15 3.00
CA LEU A 195 29.58 21.69 3.07
C LEU A 195 29.23 21.22 4.49
N ASP A 196 29.89 21.78 5.50
CA ASP A 196 29.56 21.55 6.91
C ASP A 196 28.16 22.08 7.24
N GLY A 197 27.81 23.26 6.74
CA GLY A 197 26.47 23.83 6.88
C GLY A 197 25.37 22.99 6.23
N LEU A 198 25.66 22.35 5.09
CA LEU A 198 24.74 21.44 4.40
C LEU A 198 24.60 20.10 5.13
N THR A 199 25.69 19.57 5.66
CA THR A 199 25.70 18.35 6.49
C THR A 199 24.85 18.56 7.73
N ALA A 200 24.99 19.70 8.41
CA ALA A 200 24.15 20.05 9.55
C ALA A 200 22.66 20.18 9.17
N ARG A 201 22.34 20.74 7.98
CA ARG A 201 20.96 20.80 7.48
C ARG A 201 20.39 19.43 7.15
N LEU A 202 21.19 18.53 6.59
CA LEU A 202 20.83 17.14 6.32
C LEU A 202 20.52 16.39 7.62
N ASP A 203 21.38 16.49 8.63
CA ASP A 203 21.14 15.91 9.97
C ASP A 203 19.84 16.43 10.59
N THR A 204 19.55 17.72 10.42
CA THR A 204 18.33 18.33 10.93
C THR A 204 17.10 17.81 10.19
N LEU A 205 17.21 17.60 8.87
CA LEU A 205 16.14 17.08 8.03
C LEU A 205 15.87 15.60 8.32
N GLU A 206 16.92 14.80 8.54
CA GLU A 206 16.83 13.39 8.92
C GLU A 206 16.11 13.22 10.26
N ARG A 207 16.51 13.98 11.29
CA ARG A 207 15.82 13.98 12.59
C ARG A 207 14.34 14.36 12.46
N ARG A 208 14.03 15.34 11.61
CA ARG A 208 12.64 15.77 11.38
C ARG A 208 11.82 14.68 10.69
N MET A 209 12.41 13.94 9.75
CA MET A 209 11.75 12.80 9.12
C MET A 209 11.49 11.67 10.10
N ASP A 210 12.46 11.32 10.95
CA ASP A 210 12.30 10.28 11.97
C ASP A 210 11.19 10.61 12.96
N GLU A 211 11.14 11.87 13.42
CA GLU A 211 10.10 12.32 14.34
C GLU A 211 8.71 12.30 13.67
N GLN A 212 8.62 12.68 12.40
CA GLN A 212 7.38 12.61 11.62
C GLN A 212 6.94 11.17 11.33
N LEU A 213 7.87 10.26 11.02
CA LEU A 213 7.57 8.84 10.81
C LEU A 213 7.10 8.17 12.10
N SER A 214 7.73 8.50 13.24
CA SER A 214 7.30 8.05 14.56
C SER A 214 5.87 8.51 14.86
N GLN A 215 5.58 9.79 14.60
CA GLN A 215 4.24 10.35 14.82
C GLN A 215 3.19 9.74 13.88
N LEU A 216 3.52 9.54 12.60
CA LEU A 216 2.61 8.87 11.66
C LEU A 216 2.35 7.41 12.05
N THR A 217 3.37 6.71 12.56
CA THR A 217 3.21 5.33 13.05
C THR A 217 2.28 5.29 14.26
N SER A 218 2.46 6.23 15.20
CA SER A 218 1.57 6.39 16.36
C SER A 218 0.13 6.69 15.94
N ASP A 219 -0.07 7.61 14.99
CA ASP A 219 -1.39 7.97 14.48
C ASP A 219 -2.06 6.77 13.78
N ILE A 220 -1.28 5.97 13.03
CA ILE A 220 -1.76 4.73 12.39
C ILE A 220 -2.14 3.69 13.44
N ASP A 221 -1.38 3.52 14.51
CA ASP A 221 -1.70 2.58 15.58
C ASP A 221 -2.94 3.03 16.37
N GLU A 222 -3.09 4.32 16.66
CA GLU A 222 -4.28 4.89 17.29
C GLU A 222 -5.51 4.76 16.38
N LEU A 223 -5.35 5.02 15.07
CA LEU A 223 -6.39 4.76 14.08
C LEU A 223 -6.69 3.27 14.00
N ARG A 224 -5.70 2.38 14.05
CA ARG A 224 -5.94 0.95 14.02
C ARG A 224 -6.70 0.48 15.25
N GLU A 225 -6.46 1.06 16.41
CA GLU A 225 -7.21 0.78 17.63
C GLU A 225 -8.66 1.31 17.53
N LYS A 226 -8.86 2.52 17.01
CA LYS A 226 -10.20 3.13 16.84
C LYS A 226 -11.00 2.59 15.65
N THR A 227 -10.30 2.10 14.62
CA THR A 227 -10.88 1.56 13.37
C THR A 227 -10.75 0.04 13.31
N ALA A 228 -10.34 -0.62 14.41
CA ALA A 228 -10.56 -2.05 14.64
C ALA A 228 -12.05 -2.35 14.86
N LEU A 229 -12.92 -1.78 14.03
CA LEU A 229 -14.13 -2.46 13.62
C LEU A 229 -13.67 -3.71 12.84
N PRO A 230 -14.14 -4.91 13.22
CA PRO A 230 -13.68 -6.14 12.60
C PRO A 230 -13.90 -6.06 11.09
N ASP A 231 -12.79 -6.19 10.38
CA ASP A 231 -12.71 -6.17 8.93
C ASP A 231 -13.73 -7.16 8.37
N VAL A 232 -14.71 -6.61 7.65
CA VAL A 232 -15.98 -7.23 7.25
C VAL A 232 -16.95 -7.47 8.42
N VAL A 233 -18.10 -6.78 8.41
CA VAL A 233 -19.33 -7.22 9.08
C VAL A 233 -19.78 -8.53 8.44
N ALA A 234 -19.02 -9.61 8.63
CA ALA A 234 -19.23 -10.92 8.05
C ALA A 234 -20.00 -11.77 9.06
N GLY A 235 -21.13 -12.32 8.61
CA GLY A 235 -21.94 -13.23 9.41
C GLY A 235 -23.12 -12.52 10.06
N ILE A 236 -23.40 -12.84 11.32
CA ILE A 236 -24.68 -12.46 11.95
C ILE A 236 -24.90 -10.94 12.09
N LEU A 237 -23.81 -10.17 12.23
CA LEU A 237 -23.90 -8.72 12.41
C LEU A 237 -24.37 -7.97 11.16
N SER A 238 -24.33 -8.59 9.96
CA SER A 238 -24.84 -7.95 8.74
C SER A 238 -26.37 -7.89 8.71
N TYR A 239 -27.04 -8.70 9.53
CA TYR A 239 -28.50 -8.73 9.65
C TYR A 239 -29.02 -7.78 10.72
N VAL A 240 -28.14 -7.07 11.41
CA VAL A 240 -28.50 -6.09 12.44
C VAL A 240 -28.30 -4.70 11.82
N ASP A 241 -29.37 -3.93 11.64
CA ASP A 241 -29.29 -2.66 10.91
C ASP A 241 -28.61 -1.55 11.71
N ARG A 242 -28.87 -1.49 13.02
CA ARG A 242 -28.37 -0.41 13.87
C ARG A 242 -26.93 -0.70 14.33
N PRO A 243 -26.00 0.26 14.19
CA PRO A 243 -24.61 0.08 14.62
C PRO A 243 -24.51 -0.10 16.15
N GLU A 244 -25.34 0.62 16.91
CA GLU A 244 -25.43 0.52 18.38
C GLU A 244 -25.75 -0.91 18.84
N ASP A 245 -26.67 -1.57 18.13
CA ASP A 245 -27.06 -2.96 18.43
C ASP A 245 -25.93 -3.95 18.09
N ARG A 246 -25.16 -3.69 17.02
CA ARG A 246 -23.98 -4.52 16.68
C ARG A 246 -22.90 -4.41 17.75
N GLU A 247 -22.64 -3.21 18.25
CA GLU A 247 -21.70 -2.96 19.35
C GLU A 247 -22.18 -3.64 20.64
N LEU A 248 -23.48 -3.52 20.94
CA LEU A 248 -24.08 -4.16 22.11
C LEU A 248 -23.96 -5.69 22.05
N ILE A 249 -24.30 -6.31 20.91
CA ILE A 249 -24.12 -7.76 20.70
C ILE A 249 -22.66 -8.16 20.90
N THR A 250 -21.73 -7.39 20.31
CA THR A 250 -20.29 -7.68 20.41
C THR A 250 -19.82 -7.61 21.85
N SER A 251 -20.17 -6.53 22.56
CA SER A 251 -19.83 -6.34 23.97
C SER A 251 -20.40 -7.46 24.86
N LYS A 252 -21.66 -7.85 24.63
CA LYS A 252 -22.30 -8.94 25.39
C LYS A 252 -21.71 -10.31 25.06
N ALA A 253 -21.33 -10.55 23.81
CA ALA A 253 -20.65 -11.78 23.41
C ALA A 253 -19.28 -11.89 24.10
N GLU A 254 -18.52 -10.80 24.14
CA GLU A 254 -17.24 -10.72 24.83
C GLU A 254 -17.39 -10.94 26.34
N GLU A 255 -18.38 -10.30 26.99
CA GLU A 255 -18.70 -10.49 28.41
C GLU A 255 -19.05 -11.96 28.73
N ALA A 256 -19.86 -12.60 27.89
CA ALA A 256 -20.29 -13.97 28.11
C ALA A 256 -19.16 -14.99 27.89
N VAL A 257 -18.32 -14.77 26.87
CA VAL A 257 -17.12 -15.58 26.59
C VAL A 257 -16.09 -15.44 27.69
N ALA A 258 -15.83 -14.22 28.17
CA ALA A 258 -14.92 -13.96 29.28
C ALA A 258 -15.36 -14.66 30.59
N ARG A 259 -16.68 -14.81 30.79
CA ARG A 259 -17.26 -15.59 31.91
C ARG A 259 -17.21 -17.10 31.72
N GLY A 260 -16.69 -17.60 30.59
CA GLY A 260 -16.61 -19.03 30.30
C GLY A 260 -17.97 -19.70 30.09
N MET A 261 -18.99 -18.94 29.67
CA MET A 261 -20.33 -19.48 29.43
C MET A 261 -20.35 -20.47 28.26
N THR A 262 -21.16 -21.52 28.38
CA THR A 262 -21.46 -22.45 27.27
C THR A 262 -22.41 -21.82 26.26
N TYR A 263 -22.47 -22.33 25.03
CA TYR A 263 -23.37 -21.78 23.99
C TYR A 263 -24.84 -21.67 24.42
N ALA A 264 -25.36 -22.63 25.18
CA ALA A 264 -26.74 -22.58 25.68
C ALA A 264 -26.93 -21.48 26.75
N GLN A 265 -25.91 -21.26 27.59
CA GLN A 265 -25.93 -20.18 28.58
C GLN A 265 -25.79 -18.80 27.91
N ILE A 266 -24.99 -18.70 26.83
CA ILE A 266 -24.84 -17.47 26.05
C ILE A 266 -26.18 -17.11 25.38
N ASP A 267 -26.92 -18.09 24.87
CA ASP A 267 -28.24 -17.88 24.25
C ASP A 267 -29.25 -17.29 25.25
N GLU A 268 -29.37 -17.90 26.43
CA GLU A 268 -30.19 -17.36 27.53
C GLU A 268 -29.68 -15.99 28.01
N PHE A 269 -28.37 -15.77 28.02
CA PHE A 269 -27.78 -14.48 28.38
C PHE A 269 -28.17 -13.40 27.37
N PHE A 270 -28.12 -13.68 26.06
CA PHE A 270 -28.55 -12.77 25.01
C PHE A 270 -30.03 -12.46 25.08
N LYS A 271 -30.87 -13.47 25.32
CA LYS A 271 -32.32 -13.28 25.49
C LYS A 271 -32.67 -12.30 26.61
N ASN A 272 -31.88 -12.30 27.68
CA ASN A 272 -32.10 -11.44 28.86
C ASN A 272 -31.41 -10.07 28.76
N SER A 273 -30.42 -9.90 27.88
CA SER A 273 -29.57 -8.70 27.84
C SER A 273 -29.69 -7.87 26.57
N LEU A 274 -30.26 -8.43 25.50
CA LEU A 274 -30.48 -7.74 24.22
C LEU A 274 -31.95 -7.36 24.07
N SER A 275 -32.24 -6.41 23.17
CA SER A 275 -33.60 -6.10 22.79
C SER A 275 -34.25 -7.30 22.07
N PRO A 276 -35.59 -7.47 22.16
CA PRO A 276 -36.28 -8.59 21.52
C PRO A 276 -36.05 -8.66 20.00
N GLU A 277 -36.03 -7.50 19.33
CA GLU A 277 -35.80 -7.38 17.88
C GLU A 277 -34.41 -7.92 17.51
N VAL A 278 -33.38 -7.61 18.29
CA VAL A 278 -32.01 -8.04 18.03
C VAL A 278 -31.84 -9.53 18.35
N PHE A 279 -32.45 -10.00 19.43
CA PHE A 279 -32.41 -11.42 19.79
C PHE A 279 -33.09 -12.30 18.74
N GLU A 280 -34.21 -11.85 18.16
CA GLU A 280 -34.90 -12.57 17.07
C GLU A 280 -34.00 -12.76 15.84
N VAL A 281 -33.16 -11.77 15.52
CA VAL A 281 -32.16 -11.90 14.44
C VAL A 281 -31.12 -12.98 14.77
N LEU A 282 -30.65 -13.04 16.02
CA LEU A 282 -29.70 -14.07 16.46
C LEU A 282 -30.33 -15.48 16.47
N GLU A 283 -31.58 -15.59 16.91
CA GLU A 283 -32.34 -16.83 16.99
C GLU A 283 -32.68 -17.39 15.60
N SER A 284 -33.00 -16.52 14.64
CA SER A 284 -33.28 -16.90 13.26
C SER A 284 -32.05 -17.43 12.51
N HIS A 285 -30.83 -17.16 13.00
CA HIS A 285 -29.58 -17.53 12.33
C HIS A 285 -28.59 -18.25 13.28
N PRO A 286 -28.96 -19.38 13.88
CA PRO A 286 -28.22 -19.99 14.99
C PRO A 286 -26.81 -20.48 14.60
N ARG A 287 -26.57 -20.77 13.31
CA ARG A 287 -25.25 -21.13 12.81
C ARG A 287 -24.30 -19.93 12.78
N LEU A 288 -24.76 -18.80 12.25
CA LEU A 288 -23.98 -17.57 12.17
C LEU A 288 -23.69 -17.02 13.56
N THR A 289 -24.66 -17.09 14.47
CA THR A 289 -24.49 -16.72 15.88
C THR A 289 -23.41 -17.56 16.55
N LYS A 290 -23.38 -18.88 16.32
CA LYS A 290 -22.33 -19.76 16.87
C LYS A 290 -20.95 -19.48 16.27
N ASP A 291 -20.87 -19.25 14.97
CA ASP A 291 -19.60 -18.94 14.31
C ASP A 291 -19.05 -17.58 14.77
N PHE A 292 -19.93 -16.61 15.00
CA PHE A 292 -19.59 -15.33 15.63
C PHE A 292 -19.06 -15.51 17.06
N ILE A 293 -19.78 -16.26 17.93
CA ILE A 293 -19.28 -16.53 19.29
C ILE A 293 -17.93 -17.26 19.25
N ARG A 294 -17.72 -18.17 18.28
CA ARG A 294 -16.43 -18.86 18.10
C ARG A 294 -15.32 -17.90 17.68
N SER A 295 -15.60 -16.95 16.78
CA SER A 295 -14.61 -15.95 16.38
C SER A 295 -14.25 -15.02 17.54
N VAL A 296 -15.23 -14.63 18.35
CA VAL A 296 -15.02 -13.88 19.59
C VAL A 296 -14.14 -14.68 20.54
N LYS A 297 -14.47 -15.95 20.82
CA LYS A 297 -13.69 -16.82 21.70
C LYS A 297 -12.23 -16.98 21.28
N LYS A 298 -11.96 -17.10 19.98
CA LYS A 298 -10.60 -17.19 19.45
C LYS A 298 -9.76 -15.93 19.72
N ARG A 299 -10.37 -14.77 19.97
CA ARG A 299 -9.66 -13.54 20.34
C ARG A 299 -9.24 -13.50 21.81
N PHE A 300 -9.85 -14.32 22.67
CA PHE A 300 -9.53 -14.41 24.11
C PHE A 300 -8.58 -15.58 24.46
N GLU A 301 -8.35 -16.49 23.51
CA GLU A 301 -7.35 -17.58 23.61
C GLU A 301 -5.99 -17.12 23.06
#